data_AF-A0A839SDY7-F1
#
_entry.id   AF-A0A839SDY7-F1
#
_cell.length_a   1.000
_cell.length_b   1.000
_cell.length_c   1.000
_cell.angle_alpha   90.00
_cell.angle_beta   90.00
_cell.angle_gamma   90.00
#
_symmetry.space_group_name_H-M   'P 1'
#
loop_
_entity.id
_entity.type
_entity.pdbx_description
1 polymer ?
#
loop_
_entity_poly.entity_id
_entity_poly.type
_entity_poly.pdbx_seq_one_letter_code
_entity_poly.pdbx_strand_id
1 'polypeptide(L)'
;MFQVLVDSAGNGCVLSHTDVSNNPITQNIVANLNSFKGWIPAKTNEKPESRTSFNLSIQIKSGILTGKIERVDQKAFMKSFDRPTSPEIYNKDYVYKNESLKNYDIQVWNSGNSNLPNNFDDDIMVDRDNIIWLTVDEGLVKFDGKKFTRAEQNITDKGKHFGYYAIACDNENRKWVCGGSNIYSNNDHKWTIYDSTKIGINSAYKIVNNVKSGEVFFCSDEGLTIYKAGQWSNLNKNKIKELPSNRVAFAKRDSKNRLWIGTFSGSVMIDENGIATSFNETPTVLKGKCIMSMDEDENGNVYFALYEFDRKDKSLVNNDEGIAICYANGDIKQFTTSNSGMPFNHVTKVLYDKSEKILWIATDRAGLVRFDLKSSWENYHNENSQMPTSYISDMAFDNNGILYLATRQGLVKVERRK
;
A
#
# COMPACT_ATOMS: atom_id res chain seq x y z
N MET A 1 19.26 -19.86 6.06
CA MET A 1 18.40 -19.60 7.24
C MET A 1 17.05 -20.24 6.99
N PHE A 2 16.50 -20.94 7.97
CA PHE A 2 15.20 -21.60 7.93
C PHE A 2 14.29 -20.94 8.96
N GLN A 3 13.08 -20.59 8.56
CA GLN A 3 12.05 -20.12 9.48
C GLN A 3 11.16 -21.30 9.86
N VAL A 4 11.10 -21.62 11.14
CA VAL A 4 10.32 -22.77 11.65
C VAL A 4 9.26 -22.26 12.60
N LEU A 5 8.03 -22.72 12.41
CA LEU A 5 6.89 -22.50 13.29
C LEU A 5 6.67 -23.73 14.16
N VAL A 6 6.48 -23.51 15.46
CA VAL A 6 6.09 -24.56 16.41
C VAL A 6 4.70 -24.24 16.95
N ASP A 7 3.81 -25.22 16.88
CA ASP A 7 2.45 -25.12 17.41
C ASP A 7 2.37 -25.45 18.90
N SER A 8 1.20 -25.25 19.50
CA SER A 8 0.95 -25.53 20.92
C SER A 8 1.09 -27.01 21.32
N ALA A 9 1.08 -27.93 20.36
CA ALA A 9 1.25 -29.36 20.57
C ALA A 9 2.71 -29.84 20.37
N GLY A 10 3.62 -28.94 20.01
CA GLY A 10 5.02 -29.28 19.75
C GLY A 10 5.26 -29.86 18.36
N ASN A 11 4.42 -29.55 17.38
CA ASN A 11 4.69 -29.88 15.98
C ASN A 11 5.42 -28.71 15.30
N GLY A 12 6.49 -29.03 14.58
CA GLY A 12 7.27 -28.05 13.82
C GLY A 12 6.91 -28.04 12.34
N CYS A 13 6.93 -26.86 11.72
CA CYS A 13 6.75 -26.68 10.28
C CYS A 13 7.70 -25.60 9.77
N VAL A 14 8.53 -25.94 8.79
CA VAL A 14 9.36 -24.96 8.08
C VAL A 14 8.45 -24.13 7.17
N LEU A 15 8.36 -22.83 7.45
CA LEU A 15 7.57 -21.88 6.68
C LEU A 15 8.33 -21.37 5.45
N SER A 16 9.62 -21.11 5.61
CA SER A 16 10.46 -20.55 4.54
C SER A 16 11.94 -20.84 4.79
N HIS A 17 12.76 -20.77 3.74
CA HIS A 17 14.22 -20.78 3.87
C HIS A 17 14.89 -19.93 2.78
N THR A 18 16.10 -19.47 3.06
CA THR A 18 16.85 -18.56 2.17
C THR A 18 17.63 -19.25 1.06
N ASP A 19 17.75 -20.59 1.09
CA ASP A 19 18.40 -21.32 0.00
C ASP A 19 17.47 -21.42 -1.22
N VAL A 20 17.89 -20.85 -2.35
CA VAL A 20 17.15 -20.85 -3.62
C VAL A 20 17.69 -21.89 -4.62
N SER A 21 18.71 -22.66 -4.24
CA SER A 21 19.43 -23.59 -5.13
C SER A 21 18.78 -24.97 -5.27
N ASN A 22 17.68 -25.25 -4.56
CA ASN A 22 17.04 -26.57 -4.48
C ASN A 22 17.99 -27.71 -4.09
N ASN A 23 18.97 -27.44 -3.23
CA ASN A 23 19.97 -28.42 -2.82
C ASN A 23 19.32 -29.62 -2.07
N PRO A 24 19.68 -30.88 -2.38
CA PRO A 24 19.20 -32.06 -1.65
C PRO A 24 19.44 -32.00 -0.13
N ILE A 25 20.52 -31.34 0.30
CA ILE A 25 20.82 -31.13 1.73
C ILE A 25 19.74 -30.25 2.37
N THR A 26 19.31 -29.19 1.70
CA THR A 26 18.24 -28.30 2.17
C THR A 26 16.91 -29.03 2.28
N GLN A 27 16.57 -29.86 1.30
CA GLN A 27 15.36 -30.69 1.35
C GLN A 27 15.38 -31.68 2.52
N ASN A 28 16.53 -32.31 2.76
CA ASN A 28 16.72 -33.19 3.93
C ASN A 28 16.59 -32.42 5.25
N ILE A 29 17.15 -31.21 5.34
CA ILE A 29 17.01 -30.35 6.53
C ILE A 29 15.53 -30.03 6.76
N VAL A 30 14.78 -29.62 5.73
CA VAL A 30 13.35 -29.33 5.83
C VAL A 30 12.56 -30.54 6.33
N ALA A 31 12.79 -31.72 5.74
CA ALA A 31 12.12 -32.95 6.16
C ALA A 31 12.41 -33.31 7.62
N ASN A 32 13.65 -33.14 8.07
CA ASN A 32 14.05 -33.41 9.45
C ASN A 32 13.43 -32.40 10.42
N LEU A 33 13.40 -31.11 10.08
CA LEU A 33 12.79 -30.08 10.93
C LEU A 33 11.28 -30.28 11.08
N ASN A 34 10.60 -30.65 10.00
CA ASN A 34 9.16 -30.93 10.01
C ASN A 34 8.80 -32.20 10.78
N SER A 35 9.67 -33.21 10.78
CA SER A 35 9.44 -34.50 11.47
C SER A 35 10.03 -34.57 12.88
N PHE A 36 10.78 -33.56 13.31
CA PHE A 36 11.38 -33.52 14.63
C PHE A 36 10.31 -33.45 15.72
N LYS A 37 10.36 -34.39 16.68
CA LYS A 37 9.38 -34.52 17.78
C LYS A 37 9.79 -33.83 19.08
N GLY A 38 10.98 -33.22 19.11
CA GLY A 38 11.51 -32.58 20.32
C GLY A 38 11.17 -31.10 20.44
N TRP A 39 10.24 -30.58 19.62
CA TRP A 39 9.87 -29.17 19.73
C TRP A 39 9.14 -28.90 21.04
N ILE A 40 9.57 -27.85 21.72
CA ILE A 40 8.93 -27.37 22.95
C ILE A 40 8.19 -26.07 22.59
N PRO A 41 6.86 -26.01 22.72
CA PRO A 41 6.12 -24.78 22.45
C PRO A 41 6.56 -23.66 23.39
N ALA A 42 6.62 -22.44 22.88
CA ALA A 42 6.77 -21.29 23.75
C ALA A 42 5.54 -21.18 24.65
N LYS A 43 5.73 -20.62 25.85
CA LYS A 43 4.66 -20.39 26.81
C LYS A 43 4.60 -18.92 27.18
N THR A 44 3.39 -18.37 27.23
CA THR A 44 3.10 -17.06 27.80
C THR A 44 2.11 -17.26 28.93
N ASN A 45 2.46 -16.79 30.14
CA ASN A 45 1.70 -17.06 31.36
C ASN A 45 1.38 -18.56 31.53
N GLU A 46 2.40 -19.40 31.33
CA GLU A 46 2.35 -20.87 31.43
C GLU A 46 1.47 -21.60 30.39
N LYS A 47 0.76 -20.88 29.52
CA LYS A 47 -0.04 -21.46 28.43
C LYS A 47 0.78 -21.58 27.15
N PRO A 48 0.76 -22.72 26.44
CA PRO A 48 1.41 -22.87 25.15
C PRO A 48 0.87 -21.89 24.11
N GLU A 49 1.77 -21.19 23.43
CA GLU A 49 1.47 -20.32 22.29
C GLU A 49 1.05 -21.15 21.08
N SER A 50 0.01 -20.72 20.36
CA SER A 50 -0.49 -21.48 19.20
C SER A 50 0.45 -21.40 17.99
N ARG A 51 1.28 -20.35 17.89
CA ARG A 51 2.18 -20.10 16.76
C ARG A 51 3.42 -19.32 17.21
N THR A 52 4.53 -20.00 17.43
CA THR A 52 5.83 -19.34 17.67
C THR A 52 6.77 -19.60 16.52
N SER A 53 7.36 -18.55 15.95
CA SER A 53 8.40 -18.67 14.95
C SER A 53 9.79 -18.46 15.55
N PHE A 54 10.77 -19.18 15.04
CA PHE A 54 12.18 -18.89 15.27
C PHE A 54 12.97 -19.10 13.98
N ASN A 55 14.12 -18.44 13.90
CA ASN A 55 15.05 -18.60 12.80
C ASN A 55 16.13 -19.60 13.19
N LEU A 56 16.33 -20.60 12.34
CA LEU A 56 17.44 -21.53 12.43
C LEU A 56 18.47 -21.18 11.35
N SER A 57 19.62 -20.69 11.79
CA SER A 57 20.77 -20.43 10.93
C SER A 57 21.68 -21.65 10.95
N ILE A 58 21.78 -22.32 9.80
CA ILE A 58 22.64 -23.48 9.62
C ILE A 58 23.80 -23.09 8.71
N GLN A 59 25.03 -23.34 9.13
CA GLN A 59 26.23 -23.14 8.34
C GLN A 59 27.02 -24.45 8.25
N ILE A 60 27.35 -24.84 7.03
CA ILE A 60 28.25 -25.96 6.73
C ILE A 60 29.59 -25.39 6.31
N LYS A 61 30.64 -25.60 7.11
CA LYS A 61 32.00 -25.16 6.77
C LYS A 61 32.97 -26.32 7.00
N SER A 62 33.71 -26.69 5.96
CA SER A 62 34.70 -27.78 6.01
C SER A 62 34.13 -29.11 6.55
N GLY A 63 32.90 -29.46 6.15
CA GLY A 63 32.22 -30.68 6.59
C GLY A 63 31.62 -30.61 8.01
N ILE A 64 31.78 -29.49 8.72
CA ILE A 64 31.18 -29.29 10.05
C ILE A 64 29.87 -28.52 9.89
N LEU A 65 28.79 -29.14 10.37
CA LEU A 65 27.47 -28.52 10.49
C LEU A 65 27.39 -27.76 11.80
N THR A 66 27.19 -26.44 11.73
CA THR A 66 26.92 -25.59 12.90
C THR A 66 25.53 -24.99 12.78
N GLY A 67 24.78 -25.00 13.88
CA GLY A 67 23.43 -24.47 13.95
C GLY A 67 23.31 -23.41 15.04
N LYS A 68 22.63 -22.31 14.75
CA LYS A 68 22.26 -21.27 15.72
C LYS A 68 20.75 -21.07 15.67
N ILE A 69 20.11 -21.17 16.83
CA ILE A 69 18.70 -20.80 16.99
C ILE A 69 18.66 -19.32 17.38
N GLU A 70 17.96 -18.53 16.59
CA GLU A 70 17.61 -17.16 16.91
C GLU A 70 16.11 -17.11 17.16
N ARG A 71 15.72 -16.98 18.42
CA ARG A 71 14.33 -16.76 18.79
C ARG A 71 13.91 -15.42 18.20
N VAL A 72 12.84 -15.41 17.40
CA VAL A 72 12.18 -14.17 17.03
C VAL A 72 11.41 -13.75 18.28
N ASP A 73 12.05 -12.94 19.13
CA ASP A 73 11.34 -12.29 20.21
C ASP A 73 10.31 -11.37 19.55
N GLN A 74 9.03 -11.70 19.68
CA GLN A 74 7.94 -10.89 19.13
C GLN A 74 8.03 -9.46 19.64
N LYS A 75 8.52 -9.21 20.86
CA LYS A 75 8.79 -7.87 21.36
C LYS A 75 10.03 -7.24 20.70
N ALA A 76 11.06 -8.00 20.34
CA ALA A 76 12.20 -7.49 19.59
C ALA A 76 11.87 -7.24 18.10
N PHE A 77 11.00 -8.06 17.51
CA PHE A 77 10.42 -7.88 16.18
C PHE A 77 9.49 -6.67 16.18
N MET A 78 8.57 -6.56 17.14
CA MET A 78 7.78 -5.35 17.37
C MET A 78 8.67 -4.11 17.61
N LYS A 79 9.74 -4.24 18.41
CA LYS A 79 10.76 -3.18 18.58
C LYS A 79 11.58 -2.88 17.32
N SER A 80 11.65 -3.79 16.36
CA SER A 80 12.25 -3.51 15.05
C SER A 80 11.34 -2.61 14.21
N PHE A 81 10.02 -2.59 14.49
CA PHE A 81 9.12 -1.54 14.00
C PHE A 81 9.25 -0.25 14.81
N ASP A 82 9.73 -0.27 16.06
CA ASP A 82 10.03 0.94 16.85
C ASP A 82 11.33 1.64 16.42
N ARG A 83 12.17 1.00 15.59
CA ARG A 83 13.37 1.61 14.98
C ARG A 83 13.19 1.65 13.46
N PRO A 84 12.71 2.77 12.89
CA PRO A 84 12.57 2.87 11.44
C PRO A 84 13.90 2.54 10.77
N THR A 85 13.88 1.71 9.72
CA THR A 85 15.09 1.54 8.92
C THR A 85 15.44 2.88 8.29
N SER A 86 16.74 3.14 8.11
CA SER A 86 17.20 4.27 7.31
C SER A 86 16.50 4.28 5.94
N PRO A 87 16.21 5.46 5.39
CA PRO A 87 15.62 5.55 4.06
C PRO A 87 16.52 4.90 3.01
N GLU A 88 15.92 4.24 2.02
CA GLU A 88 16.64 3.68 0.89
C GLU A 88 16.72 4.71 -0.25
N ILE A 89 17.81 5.50 -0.26
CA ILE A 89 18.05 6.54 -1.26
C ILE A 89 18.94 6.00 -2.39
N TYR A 90 18.40 5.94 -3.61
CA TYR A 90 19.08 5.41 -4.79
C TYR A 90 19.69 6.49 -5.68
N ASN A 91 19.18 7.72 -5.67
CA ASN A 91 19.73 8.84 -6.44
C ASN A 91 20.86 9.54 -5.67
N LYS A 92 21.98 8.83 -5.47
CA LYS A 92 23.07 9.25 -4.57
C LYS A 92 23.73 10.59 -4.92
N ASP A 93 23.58 11.05 -6.15
CA ASP A 93 24.17 12.32 -6.63
C ASP A 93 23.25 13.53 -6.41
N TYR A 94 22.01 13.33 -5.96
CA TYR A 94 21.06 14.43 -5.68
C TYR A 94 21.18 14.89 -4.23
N VAL A 95 21.29 16.21 -4.02
CA VAL A 95 21.37 16.81 -2.68
C VAL A 95 20.04 17.48 -2.34
N TYR A 96 19.35 16.92 -1.35
CA TYR A 96 18.08 17.46 -0.84
C TYR A 96 18.31 18.62 0.13
N LYS A 97 17.97 19.84 -0.27
CA LYS A 97 18.10 21.03 0.59
C LYS A 97 16.96 21.16 1.61
N ASN A 98 15.78 20.62 1.30
CA ASN A 98 14.60 20.63 2.16
C ASN A 98 14.21 22.03 2.71
N GLU A 99 14.37 23.07 1.89
CA GLU A 99 14.17 24.47 2.31
C GLU A 99 12.72 24.75 2.76
N SER A 100 11.74 23.99 2.27
CA SER A 100 10.33 24.15 2.60
C SER A 100 9.93 23.41 3.88
N LEU A 101 10.74 22.48 4.38
CA LEU A 101 10.40 21.67 5.56
C LEU A 101 10.06 22.53 6.79
N LYS A 102 10.75 23.66 6.97
CA LYS A 102 10.50 24.62 8.06
C LYS A 102 9.11 25.27 8.02
N ASN A 103 8.43 25.21 6.87
CA ASN A 103 7.09 25.76 6.67
C ASN A 103 6.00 24.76 7.07
N TYR A 104 6.35 23.54 7.46
CA TYR A 104 5.40 22.53 7.90
C TYR A 104 5.54 22.23 9.39
N ASP A 105 4.43 21.89 10.01
CA ASP A 105 4.34 21.19 11.28
C ASP A 105 3.98 19.73 11.00
N ILE A 106 4.73 18.81 11.59
CA ILE A 106 4.56 17.37 11.41
C ILE A 106 4.20 16.78 12.77
N GLN A 107 2.97 16.28 12.88
CA GLN A 107 2.44 15.66 14.10
C GLN A 107 2.23 14.17 13.86
N VAL A 108 2.51 13.36 14.89
CA VAL A 108 2.47 11.90 14.80
C VAL A 108 1.61 11.33 15.91
N TRP A 109 0.68 10.44 15.56
CA TRP A 109 -0.06 9.61 16.51
C TRP A 109 0.29 8.14 16.31
N ASN A 110 0.73 7.49 17.38
CA ASN A 110 1.00 6.07 17.44
C ASN A 110 0.48 5.50 18.78
N SER A 111 0.58 4.19 18.96
CA SER A 111 0.14 3.49 20.17
C SER A 111 0.90 3.89 21.45
N GLY A 112 2.06 4.53 21.33
CA GLY A 112 2.85 5.03 22.46
C GLY A 112 2.40 6.41 22.97
N ASN A 113 1.77 7.23 22.13
CA ASN A 113 1.35 8.59 22.47
C ASN A 113 -0.15 8.86 22.29
N SER A 114 -0.91 7.87 21.85
CA SER A 114 -2.34 7.96 21.59
C SER A 114 -3.04 6.63 21.90
N ASN A 115 -4.35 6.56 21.66
CA ASN A 115 -5.13 5.33 21.78
C ASN A 115 -5.28 4.56 20.45
N LEU A 116 -4.38 4.80 19.48
CA LEU A 116 -4.29 4.02 18.25
C LEU A 116 -3.94 2.56 18.61
N PRO A 117 -4.70 1.54 18.14
CA PRO A 117 -4.51 0.16 18.58
C PRO A 117 -3.29 -0.53 17.96
N ASN A 118 -2.86 -0.11 16.77
CA ASN A 118 -1.70 -0.64 16.06
C ASN A 118 -1.08 0.49 15.21
N ASN A 119 0.24 0.45 14.98
CA ASN A 119 0.97 1.48 14.25
C ASN A 119 1.12 1.18 12.75
N PHE A 120 0.68 0.00 12.28
CA PHE A 120 0.80 -0.36 10.88
C PHE A 120 -0.46 0.09 10.13
N ASP A 121 -0.42 1.31 9.61
CA ASP A 121 -1.54 1.89 8.87
C ASP A 121 -1.37 1.55 7.36
N ASP A 122 -2.36 0.88 6.78
CA ASP A 122 -2.32 0.37 5.40
C ASP A 122 -2.97 1.31 4.39
N ASP A 123 -4.13 1.86 4.71
CA ASP A 123 -4.90 2.75 3.85
C ASP A 123 -5.56 3.84 4.70
N ILE A 124 -5.69 5.02 4.11
CA ILE A 124 -6.25 6.22 4.75
C ILE A 124 -7.25 6.88 3.83
N MET A 125 -8.33 7.37 4.41
CA MET A 125 -9.24 8.26 3.72
C MET A 125 -9.87 9.26 4.67
N VAL A 126 -10.38 10.36 4.11
CA VAL A 126 -11.14 11.36 4.86
C VAL A 126 -12.56 11.39 4.34
N ASP A 127 -13.54 11.33 5.24
CA ASP A 127 -14.96 11.43 4.87
C ASP A 127 -15.44 12.89 4.77
N ARG A 128 -16.70 13.08 4.39
CA ARG A 128 -17.26 14.43 4.18
C ARG A 128 -17.45 15.21 5.47
N ASP A 129 -17.45 14.53 6.61
CA ASP A 129 -17.52 15.15 7.95
C ASP A 129 -16.12 15.46 8.51
N ASN A 130 -15.08 15.33 7.66
CA ASN A 130 -13.68 15.54 7.99
C ASN A 130 -13.14 14.56 9.04
N ILE A 131 -13.75 13.38 9.15
CA ILE A 131 -13.25 12.28 9.97
C ILE A 131 -12.26 11.47 9.14
N ILE A 132 -11.11 11.19 9.72
CA ILE A 132 -10.08 10.35 9.11
C ILE A 132 -10.40 8.91 9.43
N TRP A 133 -10.41 8.03 8.43
CA TRP A 133 -10.54 6.60 8.60
C TRP A 133 -9.26 5.91 8.18
N LEU A 134 -8.87 4.90 8.96
CA LEU A 134 -7.65 4.13 8.77
C LEU A 134 -7.95 2.65 8.83
N THR A 135 -7.43 1.91 7.87
CA THR A 135 -7.18 0.47 8.06
C THR A 135 -5.83 0.35 8.75
N VAL A 136 -5.84 -0.29 9.92
CA VAL A 136 -4.65 -0.60 10.70
C VAL A 136 -4.49 -2.11 10.76
N ASP A 137 -3.29 -2.61 11.04
CA ASP A 137 -3.10 -4.05 11.20
C ASP A 137 -4.11 -4.61 12.22
N GLU A 138 -4.91 -5.57 11.72
CA GLU A 138 -6.04 -6.20 12.39
C GLU A 138 -7.22 -5.28 12.80
N GLY A 139 -7.43 -4.13 12.18
CA GLY A 139 -8.56 -3.27 12.54
C GLY A 139 -8.94 -2.16 11.57
N LEU A 140 -10.14 -1.62 11.79
CA LEU A 140 -10.62 -0.39 11.17
C LEU A 140 -10.92 0.64 12.27
N VAL A 141 -10.34 1.83 12.14
CA VAL A 141 -10.52 2.92 13.11
C VAL A 141 -10.88 4.23 12.41
N LYS A 142 -11.51 5.12 13.17
CA LYS A 142 -11.74 6.51 12.78
C LYS A 142 -11.12 7.47 13.79
N PHE A 143 -10.65 8.62 13.32
CA PHE A 143 -9.96 9.65 14.09
C PHE A 143 -10.65 11.00 13.89
N ASP A 144 -11.08 11.61 14.99
CA ASP A 144 -11.81 12.89 15.02
C ASP A 144 -10.89 14.10 15.27
N GLY A 145 -9.58 13.92 15.12
CA GLY A 145 -8.56 14.90 15.50
C GLY A 145 -8.13 14.84 16.96
N LYS A 146 -8.79 14.04 17.80
CA LYS A 146 -8.47 13.89 19.23
C LYS A 146 -8.27 12.45 19.66
N LYS A 147 -9.11 11.52 19.19
CA LYS A 147 -9.09 10.12 19.61
C LYS A 147 -9.39 9.16 18.45
N PHE A 148 -8.79 7.98 18.53
CA PHE A 148 -9.11 6.87 17.66
C PHE A 148 -10.31 6.09 18.23
N THR A 149 -11.26 5.76 17.38
CA THR A 149 -12.44 4.95 17.74
C THR A 149 -12.55 3.79 16.76
N ARG A 150 -12.72 2.57 17.27
CA ARG A 150 -12.99 1.38 16.45
C ARG A 150 -14.23 1.60 15.57
N ALA A 151 -14.16 1.19 14.31
CA ALA A 151 -15.21 1.45 13.33
C ALA A 151 -15.70 0.19 12.58
N GLU A 152 -15.30 -1.00 13.00
CA GLU A 152 -15.63 -2.30 12.40
C GLU A 152 -16.79 -3.06 13.10
N GLN A 153 -17.67 -2.37 13.83
CA GLN A 153 -18.76 -3.03 14.55
C GLN A 153 -19.62 -3.90 13.62
N ASN A 154 -19.71 -5.20 13.92
CA ASN A 154 -20.46 -6.21 13.14
C ASN A 154 -19.86 -6.61 11.79
N ILE A 155 -18.62 -6.22 11.47
CA ILE A 155 -17.82 -6.89 10.43
C ILE A 155 -17.12 -8.12 11.01
N THR A 156 -16.42 -7.92 12.13
CA THR A 156 -15.70 -8.96 12.86
C THR A 156 -15.86 -8.77 14.37
N ASP A 157 -15.76 -9.87 15.13
CA ASP A 157 -15.77 -9.81 16.58
C ASP A 157 -14.55 -9.03 17.08
N LYS A 158 -14.71 -8.37 18.24
CA LYS A 158 -13.62 -7.60 18.84
C LYS A 158 -12.42 -8.51 19.13
N GLY A 159 -11.24 -8.10 18.64
CA GLY A 159 -9.98 -8.81 18.87
C GLY A 159 -9.78 -10.05 18.01
N LYS A 160 -10.64 -10.29 17.01
CA LYS A 160 -10.36 -11.27 15.97
C LYS A 160 -9.65 -10.60 14.80
N HIS A 161 -8.53 -11.19 14.39
CA HIS A 161 -7.81 -10.81 13.19
C HIS A 161 -8.75 -10.75 11.99
N PHE A 162 -8.74 -9.61 11.28
CA PHE A 162 -9.44 -9.42 10.02
C PHE A 162 -8.62 -8.51 9.13
N GLY A 163 -8.23 -9.02 7.96
CA GLY A 163 -7.45 -8.25 6.99
C GLY A 163 -8.34 -7.29 6.21
N TYR A 164 -8.19 -6.00 6.46
CA TYR A 164 -8.76 -4.93 5.64
C TYR A 164 -7.74 -4.52 4.58
N TYR A 165 -8.18 -4.39 3.33
CA TYR A 165 -7.28 -4.09 2.21
C TYR A 165 -7.40 -2.65 1.71
N ALA A 166 -8.60 -2.09 1.75
CA ALA A 166 -8.85 -0.75 1.25
C ALA A 166 -10.09 -0.13 1.88
N ILE A 167 -10.08 1.21 1.92
CA ILE A 167 -11.20 2.03 2.37
C ILE A 167 -11.42 3.23 1.44
N ALA A 168 -12.68 3.60 1.20
CA ALA A 168 -13.03 4.82 0.47
C ALA A 168 -14.36 5.41 0.97
N CYS A 169 -14.63 6.67 0.64
CA CYS A 169 -15.94 7.30 0.82
C CYS A 169 -16.47 7.76 -0.52
N ASP A 170 -17.72 7.45 -0.78
CA ASP A 170 -18.42 7.87 -1.98
C ASP A 170 -19.05 9.25 -1.85
N ASN A 171 -19.76 9.65 -2.91
CA ASN A 171 -20.39 10.95 -2.99
C ASN A 171 -21.62 11.14 -2.10
N GLU A 172 -22.11 10.10 -1.45
CA GLU A 172 -23.23 10.13 -0.50
C GLU A 172 -22.75 10.06 0.95
N ASN A 173 -21.45 10.22 1.19
CA ASN A 173 -20.79 10.00 2.47
C ASN A 173 -20.84 8.53 2.94
N ARG A 174 -21.02 7.57 2.03
CA ARG A 174 -20.97 6.13 2.35
C ARG A 174 -19.54 5.68 2.43
N LYS A 175 -19.20 4.99 3.51
CA LYS A 175 -17.90 4.38 3.71
C LYS A 175 -17.92 3.00 3.06
N TRP A 176 -16.92 2.69 2.25
CA TRP A 176 -16.74 1.42 1.57
C TRP A 176 -15.46 0.78 2.06
N VAL A 177 -15.51 -0.50 2.41
CA VAL A 177 -14.35 -1.25 2.90
C VAL A 177 -14.30 -2.61 2.22
N CYS A 178 -13.10 -3.04 1.85
CA CYS A 178 -12.83 -4.39 1.37
C CYS A 178 -11.97 -5.12 2.39
N GLY A 179 -12.33 -6.37 2.71
CA GLY A 179 -11.56 -7.20 3.61
C GLY A 179 -12.05 -8.65 3.64
N GLY A 180 -11.14 -9.58 3.87
CA GLY A 180 -11.38 -11.01 3.62
C GLY A 180 -11.80 -11.26 2.17
N SER A 181 -13.02 -11.77 1.96
CA SER A 181 -13.58 -12.07 0.63
C SER A 181 -14.83 -11.23 0.31
N ASN A 182 -15.05 -10.13 1.02
CA ASN A 182 -16.29 -9.36 0.91
C ASN A 182 -16.04 -7.86 0.74
N ILE A 183 -17.07 -7.19 0.24
CA ILE A 183 -17.19 -5.73 0.20
C ILE A 183 -18.23 -5.33 1.25
N TYR A 184 -17.95 -4.27 1.99
CA TYR A 184 -18.79 -3.73 3.03
C TYR A 184 -19.09 -2.26 2.75
N SER A 185 -20.31 -1.79 3.07
CA SER A 185 -20.63 -0.36 3.07
C SER A 185 -21.34 0.10 4.33
N ASN A 186 -21.18 1.39 4.68
CA ASN A 186 -21.82 1.97 5.86
C ASN A 186 -22.20 3.45 5.62
N ASN A 187 -23.46 3.79 5.93
CA ASN A 187 -24.05 5.13 5.94
C ASN A 187 -24.43 5.54 7.38
N ASP A 188 -23.49 5.41 8.33
CA ASP A 188 -23.66 5.78 9.76
C ASP A 188 -24.68 4.94 10.57
N HIS A 189 -24.90 3.69 10.15
CA HIS A 189 -25.72 2.73 10.90
C HIS A 189 -24.95 1.45 11.17
N LYS A 190 -24.99 0.51 10.22
CA LYS A 190 -24.37 -0.81 10.30
C LYS A 190 -23.71 -1.12 8.96
N TRP A 191 -22.63 -1.88 9.02
CA TRP A 191 -21.99 -2.39 7.83
C TRP A 191 -22.91 -3.37 7.10
N THR A 192 -23.14 -3.10 5.82
CA THR A 192 -23.88 -3.96 4.90
C THR A 192 -22.87 -4.77 4.11
N ILE A 193 -23.03 -6.09 4.11
CA ILE A 193 -22.19 -7.02 3.36
C ILE A 193 -22.78 -7.20 1.97
N TYR A 194 -21.96 -7.10 0.94
CA TYR A 194 -22.34 -7.43 -0.44
C TYR A 194 -21.87 -8.84 -0.79
N ASP A 195 -22.82 -9.66 -1.25
CA ASP A 195 -22.60 -11.04 -1.68
C ASP A 195 -21.81 -11.08 -2.99
N SER A 196 -20.59 -11.62 -2.93
CA SER A 196 -19.65 -11.71 -4.06
C SER A 196 -20.26 -12.36 -5.31
N THR A 197 -21.15 -13.35 -5.12
CA THR A 197 -21.80 -14.06 -6.23
C THR A 197 -22.78 -13.19 -7.01
N LYS A 198 -23.34 -12.17 -6.36
CA LYS A 198 -24.30 -11.25 -6.99
C LYS A 198 -23.62 -10.07 -7.67
N ILE A 199 -22.54 -9.58 -7.09
CA ILE A 199 -21.79 -8.44 -7.62
C ILE A 199 -20.73 -8.86 -8.64
N GLY A 200 -20.31 -10.13 -8.63
CA GLY A 200 -19.33 -10.69 -9.57
C GLY A 200 -17.88 -10.35 -9.23
N ILE A 201 -17.56 -10.29 -7.93
CA ILE A 201 -16.22 -10.05 -7.41
C ILE A 201 -16.06 -10.72 -6.04
N ASN A 202 -15.05 -11.58 -5.88
CA ASN A 202 -14.77 -12.32 -4.63
C ASN A 202 -13.83 -11.61 -3.64
N SER A 203 -13.13 -10.56 -4.06
CA SER A 203 -12.34 -9.69 -3.19
C SER A 203 -11.88 -8.47 -3.98
N ALA A 204 -11.56 -7.38 -3.30
CA ALA A 204 -10.93 -6.22 -3.93
C ALA A 204 -9.73 -5.76 -3.10
N TYR A 205 -8.72 -5.23 -3.80
CA TYR A 205 -7.48 -4.73 -3.20
C TYR A 205 -7.44 -3.21 -3.12
N LYS A 206 -8.23 -2.51 -3.95
CA LYS A 206 -8.33 -1.05 -3.93
C LYS A 206 -9.75 -0.59 -4.21
N ILE A 207 -10.15 0.48 -3.52
CA ILE A 207 -11.39 1.19 -3.76
C ILE A 207 -11.05 2.62 -4.15
N VAL A 208 -11.63 3.12 -5.24
CA VAL A 208 -11.44 4.50 -5.69
C VAL A 208 -12.80 5.14 -5.95
N ASN A 209 -13.10 6.23 -5.25
CA ASN A 209 -14.26 7.06 -5.55
C ASN A 209 -13.92 8.04 -6.69
N ASN A 210 -14.79 8.14 -7.68
CA ASN A 210 -14.80 9.23 -8.63
C ASN A 210 -15.80 10.32 -8.23
N VAL A 211 -15.29 11.42 -7.68
CA VAL A 211 -16.13 12.52 -7.19
C VAL A 211 -17.01 13.14 -8.27
N LYS A 212 -16.56 13.18 -9.53
CA LYS A 212 -17.32 13.82 -10.63
C LYS A 212 -18.43 12.90 -11.16
N SER A 213 -18.16 11.61 -11.35
CA SER A 213 -19.11 10.67 -11.96
C SER A 213 -19.99 9.93 -10.95
N GLY A 214 -19.62 9.91 -9.66
CA GLY A 214 -20.27 9.13 -8.61
C GLY A 214 -20.05 7.63 -8.73
N GLU A 215 -19.09 7.20 -9.55
CA GLU A 215 -18.67 5.80 -9.61
C GLU A 215 -17.75 5.47 -8.44
N VAL A 216 -17.94 4.30 -7.86
CA VAL A 216 -16.99 3.69 -6.92
C VAL A 216 -16.40 2.46 -7.60
N PHE A 217 -15.08 2.48 -7.77
CA PHE A 217 -14.30 1.46 -8.45
C PHE A 217 -13.71 0.48 -7.45
N PHE A 218 -13.94 -0.82 -7.65
CA PHE A 218 -13.37 -1.91 -6.87
C PHE A 218 -12.44 -2.74 -7.75
N CYS A 219 -11.15 -2.71 -7.43
CA CYS A 219 -10.09 -3.30 -8.23
C CYS A 219 -9.73 -4.71 -7.70
N SER A 220 -9.70 -5.73 -8.56
CA SER A 220 -9.55 -7.13 -8.16
C SER A 220 -8.80 -8.00 -9.18
N ASP A 221 -8.59 -9.28 -8.85
CA ASP A 221 -8.09 -10.28 -9.80
C ASP A 221 -9.12 -10.67 -10.89
N GLU A 222 -10.39 -10.34 -10.71
CA GLU A 222 -11.50 -10.70 -11.63
C GLU A 222 -11.85 -9.56 -12.61
N GLY A 223 -11.26 -8.38 -12.40
CA GLY A 223 -11.49 -7.18 -13.19
C GLY A 223 -11.76 -5.96 -12.32
N LEU A 224 -12.44 -5.00 -12.94
CA LEU A 224 -12.91 -3.77 -12.32
C LEU A 224 -14.42 -3.86 -12.11
N THR A 225 -14.85 -3.92 -10.85
CA THR A 225 -16.26 -3.79 -10.47
C THR A 225 -16.58 -2.33 -10.21
N ILE A 226 -17.72 -1.85 -10.70
CA ILE A 226 -18.15 -0.46 -10.64
C ILE A 226 -19.52 -0.39 -9.97
N TYR A 227 -19.62 0.38 -8.89
CA TYR A 227 -20.88 0.77 -8.28
C TYR A 227 -21.25 2.19 -8.69
N LYS A 228 -22.49 2.40 -9.14
CA LYS A 228 -23.03 3.73 -9.43
C LYS A 228 -24.54 3.73 -9.25
N ALA A 229 -25.06 4.66 -8.46
CA ALA A 229 -26.50 4.87 -8.27
C ALA A 229 -27.30 3.58 -7.97
N GLY A 230 -26.80 2.74 -7.05
CA GLY A 230 -27.47 1.48 -6.69
C GLY A 230 -27.18 0.30 -7.60
N GLN A 231 -26.50 0.50 -8.74
CA GLN A 231 -26.25 -0.54 -9.73
C GLN A 231 -24.80 -0.98 -9.73
N TRP A 232 -24.60 -2.28 -9.98
CA TRP A 232 -23.30 -2.91 -10.12
C TRP A 232 -23.03 -3.25 -11.59
N SER A 233 -21.79 -3.05 -12.03
CA SER A 233 -21.32 -3.47 -13.35
C SER A 233 -19.87 -3.91 -13.27
N ASN A 234 -19.40 -4.65 -14.27
CA ASN A 234 -18.06 -5.24 -14.28
C ASN A 234 -17.38 -4.99 -15.63
N LEU A 235 -16.10 -4.63 -15.61
CA LEU A 235 -15.21 -4.58 -16.76
C LEU A 235 -14.07 -5.58 -16.56
N ASN A 236 -13.80 -6.39 -17.59
CA ASN A 236 -12.74 -7.38 -17.59
C ASN A 236 -12.30 -7.65 -19.04
N LYS A 237 -11.31 -8.51 -19.23
CA LYS A 237 -10.71 -8.82 -20.54
C LYS A 237 -11.69 -9.49 -21.52
N ASN A 238 -12.77 -10.09 -21.02
CA ASN A 238 -13.83 -10.62 -21.89
C ASN A 238 -14.66 -9.49 -22.52
N LYS A 239 -14.86 -8.40 -21.79
CA LYS A 239 -15.61 -7.21 -22.24
C LYS A 239 -14.74 -6.19 -22.96
N ILE A 240 -13.49 -6.02 -22.55
CA ILE A 240 -12.53 -5.06 -23.12
C ILE A 240 -11.28 -5.85 -23.55
N LYS A 241 -11.11 -6.08 -24.85
CA LYS A 241 -10.02 -6.93 -25.37
C LYS A 241 -8.64 -6.32 -25.17
N GLU A 242 -8.59 -5.00 -25.14
CA GLU A 242 -7.41 -4.17 -24.95
C GLU A 242 -6.93 -4.15 -23.50
N LEU A 243 -7.75 -4.61 -22.54
CA LEU A 243 -7.34 -4.72 -21.14
C LEU A 243 -6.16 -5.69 -21.02
N PRO A 244 -4.98 -5.26 -20.51
CA PRO A 244 -3.80 -6.12 -20.48
C PRO A 244 -4.00 -7.37 -19.61
N SER A 245 -4.60 -7.22 -18.43
CA SER A 245 -4.90 -8.30 -17.48
C SER A 245 -6.22 -8.07 -16.75
N ASN A 246 -6.87 -9.15 -16.31
CA ASN A 246 -8.02 -9.05 -15.39
C ASN A 246 -7.61 -8.57 -14.00
N ARG A 247 -6.33 -8.69 -13.64
CA ARG A 247 -5.81 -8.27 -12.35
C ARG A 247 -5.66 -6.75 -12.33
N VAL A 248 -6.73 -6.06 -11.97
CA VAL A 248 -6.80 -4.59 -11.89
C VAL A 248 -6.29 -4.15 -10.53
N ALA A 249 -5.29 -3.27 -10.52
CA ALA A 249 -4.72 -2.70 -9.30
C ALA A 249 -5.30 -1.30 -8.99
N PHE A 250 -5.70 -0.56 -10.02
CA PHE A 250 -6.17 0.82 -9.89
C PHE A 250 -7.11 1.19 -11.02
N ALA A 251 -8.09 2.05 -10.72
CA ALA A 251 -8.90 2.72 -11.73
C ALA A 251 -9.35 4.10 -11.25
N LYS A 252 -9.29 5.12 -12.11
CA LYS A 252 -9.81 6.48 -11.86
C LYS A 252 -10.17 7.16 -13.18
N ARG A 253 -11.18 8.02 -13.18
CA ARG A 253 -11.43 8.93 -14.31
C ARG A 253 -10.76 10.28 -14.11
N ASP A 254 -10.27 10.84 -15.19
CA ASP A 254 -9.81 12.22 -15.24
C ASP A 254 -10.94 13.20 -15.58
N SER A 255 -10.62 14.49 -15.64
CA SER A 255 -11.54 15.59 -15.92
C SER A 255 -12.16 15.51 -17.32
N LYS A 256 -11.47 14.86 -18.26
CA LYS A 256 -11.89 14.57 -19.64
C LYS A 256 -12.74 13.29 -19.74
N ASN A 257 -13.19 12.74 -18.61
CA ASN A 257 -14.01 11.53 -18.52
C ASN A 257 -13.35 10.25 -19.05
N ARG A 258 -12.02 10.27 -19.24
CA ARG A 258 -11.25 9.09 -19.64
C ARG A 258 -11.03 8.20 -18.42
N LEU A 259 -11.36 6.92 -18.53
CA LEU A 259 -11.14 5.94 -17.49
C LEU A 259 -9.74 5.32 -17.66
N TRP A 260 -8.85 5.60 -16.73
CA TRP A 260 -7.52 5.02 -16.66
C TRP A 260 -7.55 3.78 -15.77
N ILE A 261 -7.09 2.65 -16.27
CA ILE A 261 -7.07 1.37 -15.55
C ILE A 261 -5.64 0.83 -15.56
N GLY A 262 -5.07 0.67 -14.36
CA GLY A 262 -3.81 -0.01 -14.14
C GLY A 262 -4.04 -1.48 -13.81
N THR A 263 -3.34 -2.37 -14.52
CA THR A 263 -3.40 -3.82 -14.32
C THR A 263 -2.00 -4.39 -14.09
N PHE A 264 -1.91 -5.60 -13.55
CA PHE A 264 -0.63 -6.22 -13.24
C PHE A 264 0.26 -6.42 -14.49
N SER A 265 -0.32 -6.45 -15.68
CA SER A 265 0.43 -6.62 -16.93
C SER A 265 0.44 -5.35 -17.80
N GLY A 266 0.24 -4.17 -17.21
CA GLY A 266 0.24 -2.88 -17.91
C GLY A 266 -1.05 -2.08 -17.74
N SER A 267 -1.20 -0.98 -18.48
CA SER A 267 -2.34 -0.06 -18.34
C SER A 267 -3.15 0.11 -19.62
N VAL A 268 -4.42 0.49 -19.47
CA VAL A 268 -5.35 0.85 -20.56
C VAL A 268 -6.08 2.14 -20.21
N MET A 269 -6.37 2.96 -21.22
CA MET A 269 -7.24 4.13 -21.11
C MET A 269 -8.47 3.91 -21.99
N ILE A 270 -9.66 4.12 -21.43
CA ILE A 270 -10.92 4.11 -22.17
C ILE A 270 -11.39 5.57 -22.27
N ASP A 271 -11.52 6.07 -23.48
CA ASP A 271 -11.93 7.46 -23.71
C ASP A 271 -13.44 7.69 -23.46
N GLU A 272 -13.89 8.94 -23.63
CA GLU A 272 -15.30 9.31 -23.45
C GLU A 272 -16.25 8.63 -24.45
N ASN A 273 -15.73 8.16 -25.58
CA ASN A 273 -16.48 7.44 -26.62
C ASN A 273 -16.45 5.91 -26.40
N GLY A 274 -15.75 5.44 -25.36
CA GLY A 274 -15.61 4.01 -25.06
C GLY A 274 -14.49 3.32 -25.84
N ILE A 275 -13.62 4.05 -26.54
CA ILE A 275 -12.49 3.48 -27.25
C ILE A 275 -11.38 3.15 -26.24
N ALA A 276 -11.04 1.87 -26.13
CA ALA A 276 -9.97 1.40 -25.27
C ALA A 276 -8.61 1.44 -26.00
N THR A 277 -7.60 2.02 -25.36
CA THR A 277 -6.22 2.06 -25.85
C THR A 277 -5.29 1.43 -24.82
N SER A 278 -4.70 0.28 -25.16
CA SER A 278 -3.68 -0.38 -24.35
C SER A 278 -2.33 0.30 -24.55
N PHE A 279 -1.60 0.59 -23.46
CA PHE A 279 -0.28 1.19 -23.55
C PHE A 279 0.84 0.18 -23.83
N ASN A 280 0.56 -1.12 -23.74
CA ASN A 280 1.57 -2.17 -23.99
C ASN A 280 2.05 -2.21 -25.45
N GLU A 281 1.19 -1.80 -26.38
CA GLU A 281 1.51 -1.74 -27.81
C GLU A 281 1.96 -0.34 -28.25
N THR A 282 2.29 0.53 -27.29
CA THR A 282 2.74 1.91 -27.57
C THR A 282 4.22 2.09 -27.23
N PRO A 283 4.91 3.07 -27.84
CA PRO A 283 6.28 3.42 -27.45
C PRO A 283 6.33 4.33 -26.21
N THR A 284 5.20 4.59 -25.55
CA THR A 284 5.15 5.51 -24.41
C THR A 284 5.85 4.92 -23.19
N VAL A 285 6.21 5.78 -22.24
CA VAL A 285 6.80 5.37 -20.94
C VAL A 285 5.88 4.46 -20.12
N LEU A 286 4.57 4.39 -20.46
CA LEU A 286 3.58 3.55 -19.80
C LEU A 286 3.60 2.08 -20.28
N LYS A 287 4.38 1.75 -21.31
CA LYS A 287 4.47 0.39 -21.84
C LYS A 287 4.86 -0.60 -20.74
N GLY A 288 3.99 -1.59 -20.49
CA GLY A 288 4.21 -2.62 -19.46
C GLY A 288 4.08 -2.14 -18.01
N LYS A 289 3.80 -0.85 -17.78
CA LYS A 289 3.70 -0.27 -16.43
C LYS A 289 2.25 -0.20 -15.96
N CYS A 290 2.01 -0.63 -14.74
CA CYS A 290 0.76 -0.47 -14.02
C CYS A 290 0.68 0.93 -13.43
N ILE A 291 -0.40 1.66 -13.69
CA ILE A 291 -0.74 2.87 -12.92
C ILE A 291 -1.23 2.40 -11.55
N MET A 292 -0.61 2.86 -10.46
CA MET A 292 -0.96 2.50 -9.08
C MET A 292 -1.71 3.62 -8.35
N SER A 293 -1.49 4.86 -8.79
CA SER A 293 -2.17 6.05 -8.28
C SER A 293 -2.24 7.09 -9.38
N MET A 294 -3.27 7.93 -9.31
CA MET A 294 -3.48 9.02 -10.26
C MET A 294 -4.04 10.25 -9.57
N ASP A 295 -3.52 11.42 -9.91
CA ASP A 295 -4.17 12.70 -9.62
C ASP A 295 -4.05 13.69 -10.79
N GLU A 296 -4.76 14.81 -10.73
CA GLU A 296 -4.86 15.74 -11.86
C GLU A 296 -4.86 17.20 -11.39
N ASP A 297 -4.15 18.06 -12.11
CA ASP A 297 -4.17 19.51 -11.88
C ASP A 297 -5.31 20.23 -12.62
N GLU A 298 -5.49 21.51 -12.35
CA GLU A 298 -6.50 22.33 -13.04
C GLU A 298 -6.24 22.54 -14.54
N ASN A 299 -5.04 22.22 -15.04
CA ASN A 299 -4.66 22.36 -16.44
C ASN A 299 -4.93 21.07 -17.23
N GLY A 300 -5.38 20.00 -16.56
CA GLY A 300 -5.62 18.69 -17.17
C GLY A 300 -4.34 17.87 -17.36
N ASN A 301 -3.26 18.19 -16.64
CA ASN A 301 -2.10 17.32 -16.53
C ASN A 301 -2.41 16.22 -15.51
N VAL A 302 -2.13 14.98 -15.89
CA VAL A 302 -2.40 13.80 -15.07
C VAL A 302 -1.09 13.24 -14.54
N TYR A 303 -0.99 13.09 -13.22
CA TYR A 303 0.17 12.54 -12.52
C TYR A 303 -0.08 11.08 -12.20
N PHE A 304 0.87 10.21 -12.53
CA PHE A 304 0.80 8.76 -12.29
C PHE A 304 1.90 8.30 -11.35
N ALA A 305 1.56 7.47 -10.37
CA ALA A 305 2.51 6.53 -9.78
C ALA A 305 2.54 5.26 -10.62
N LEU A 306 3.73 4.74 -10.92
CA LEU A 306 3.90 3.57 -11.78
C LEU A 306 4.51 2.40 -10.99
N TYR A 307 4.19 1.17 -11.41
CA TYR A 307 4.80 -0.05 -10.90
C TYR A 307 4.85 -1.14 -11.97
N GLU A 308 5.86 -2.01 -11.95
CA GLU A 308 5.99 -3.12 -12.89
C GLU A 308 5.92 -4.48 -12.18
N PHE A 309 4.74 -5.11 -12.19
CA PHE A 309 4.56 -6.42 -11.53
C PHE A 309 5.24 -7.57 -12.30
N ASP A 310 5.16 -7.55 -13.63
CA ASP A 310 5.71 -8.58 -14.52
C ASP A 310 7.19 -8.33 -14.89
N ARG A 311 7.94 -7.66 -14.00
CA ARG A 311 9.35 -7.34 -14.20
C ARG A 311 10.20 -8.59 -14.41
N LYS A 312 11.18 -8.49 -15.31
CA LYS A 312 12.08 -9.59 -15.68
C LYS A 312 12.98 -10.02 -14.52
N ASP A 313 13.56 -9.06 -13.80
CA ASP A 313 14.40 -9.32 -12.63
C ASP A 313 13.64 -8.96 -11.35
N LYS A 314 13.16 -9.98 -10.65
CA LYS A 314 12.41 -9.79 -9.40
C LYS A 314 13.30 -9.40 -8.21
N SER A 315 14.62 -9.54 -8.33
CA SER A 315 15.59 -9.20 -7.28
C SER A 315 15.86 -7.71 -7.16
N LEU A 316 15.61 -6.93 -8.23
CA LEU A 316 15.78 -5.48 -8.20
C LEU A 316 14.70 -4.83 -7.35
N VAL A 317 15.13 -4.13 -6.31
CA VAL A 317 14.28 -3.37 -5.38
C VAL A 317 13.86 -2.02 -5.99
N ASN A 318 14.69 -1.43 -6.85
CA ASN A 318 14.46 -0.12 -7.49
C ASN A 318 14.55 -0.23 -9.02
N ASN A 319 13.41 -0.20 -9.71
CA ASN A 319 13.32 -0.34 -11.17
C ASN A 319 12.96 0.99 -11.86
N ASP A 320 12.85 1.00 -13.18
CA ASP A 320 12.47 2.18 -13.98
C ASP A 320 10.95 2.48 -13.92
N GLU A 321 10.42 2.63 -12.70
CA GLU A 321 9.00 2.88 -12.41
C GLU A 321 8.75 4.37 -12.19
N GLY A 322 8.95 4.85 -10.96
CA GLY A 322 8.88 6.26 -10.59
C GLY A 322 7.48 6.84 -10.80
N ILE A 323 7.45 8.11 -11.22
CA ILE A 323 6.20 8.78 -11.60
C ILE A 323 6.22 9.15 -13.08
N ALA A 324 5.05 9.38 -13.66
CA ALA A 324 4.92 10.01 -14.96
C ALA A 324 3.91 11.16 -14.93
N ILE A 325 4.16 12.18 -15.74
CA ILE A 325 3.23 13.28 -15.98
C ILE A 325 2.76 13.16 -17.43
N CYS A 326 1.46 12.94 -17.61
CA CYS A 326 0.78 13.04 -18.88
C CYS A 326 0.23 14.46 -19.01
N TYR A 327 0.89 15.28 -19.81
CA TYR A 327 0.52 16.66 -20.03
C TYR A 327 -0.77 16.76 -20.85
N ALA A 328 -1.49 17.87 -20.70
CA ALA A 328 -2.76 18.08 -21.38
C ALA A 328 -2.68 17.99 -22.93
N ASN A 329 -1.50 18.21 -23.50
CA ASN A 329 -1.20 18.07 -24.93
C ASN A 329 -0.95 16.61 -25.38
N GLY A 330 -0.91 15.66 -24.44
CA GLY A 330 -0.69 14.24 -24.69
C GLY A 330 0.76 13.77 -24.49
N ASP A 331 1.71 14.66 -24.27
CA ASP A 331 3.10 14.28 -23.98
C ASP A 331 3.19 13.59 -22.62
N ILE A 332 3.98 12.52 -22.54
CA ILE A 332 4.19 11.80 -21.27
C ILE A 332 5.66 11.82 -20.90
N LYS A 333 5.98 12.39 -19.75
CA LYS A 333 7.34 12.47 -19.20
C LYS A 333 7.45 11.68 -17.91
N GLN A 334 8.48 10.82 -17.82
CA GLN A 334 8.76 10.00 -16.64
C GLN A 334 9.86 10.62 -15.79
N PHE A 335 9.74 10.47 -14.47
CA PHE A 335 10.72 10.87 -13.48
C PHE A 335 11.08 9.68 -12.59
N THR A 336 12.37 9.35 -12.56
CA THR A 336 12.94 8.24 -11.81
C THR A 336 14.23 8.67 -11.12
N THR A 337 14.80 7.81 -10.28
CA THR A 337 16.06 8.03 -9.57
C THR A 337 17.25 8.33 -10.49
N SER A 338 17.17 7.96 -11.78
CA SER A 338 18.27 8.17 -12.74
C SER A 338 18.20 9.51 -13.46
N ASN A 339 17.04 10.18 -13.46
CA ASN A 339 16.83 11.39 -14.26
C ASN A 339 16.20 12.56 -13.48
N SER A 340 16.00 12.40 -12.17
CA SER A 340 15.30 13.36 -11.33
C SER A 340 15.75 13.31 -9.88
N GLY A 341 15.18 14.19 -9.05
CA GLY A 341 15.38 14.17 -7.60
C GLY A 341 14.52 13.12 -6.87
N MET A 342 13.97 12.12 -7.56
CA MET A 342 13.27 11.01 -6.92
C MET A 342 14.27 10.13 -6.12
N PRO A 343 14.07 9.93 -4.80
CA PRO A 343 14.96 9.10 -3.97
C PRO A 343 14.81 7.61 -4.23
N PHE A 344 13.61 7.17 -4.60
CA PHE A 344 13.25 5.77 -4.76
C PHE A 344 12.09 5.66 -5.76
N ASN A 345 12.12 4.67 -6.65
CA ASN A 345 11.17 4.57 -7.77
C ASN A 345 9.87 3.87 -7.41
N HIS A 346 9.81 3.12 -6.31
CA HIS A 346 8.56 2.50 -5.87
C HIS A 346 7.70 3.54 -5.13
N VAL A 347 6.70 4.04 -5.85
CA VAL A 347 5.77 5.07 -5.38
C VAL A 347 4.42 4.44 -5.06
N THR A 348 3.93 4.68 -3.85
CA THR A 348 2.64 4.14 -3.39
C THR A 348 1.48 5.08 -3.72
N LYS A 349 1.71 6.39 -3.66
CA LYS A 349 0.67 7.41 -3.89
C LYS A 349 1.24 8.71 -4.47
N VAL A 350 0.45 9.35 -5.33
CA VAL A 350 0.67 10.74 -5.77
C VAL A 350 -0.57 11.57 -5.48
N LEU A 351 -0.39 12.77 -4.92
CA LEU A 351 -1.44 13.75 -4.65
C LEU A 351 -1.00 15.15 -5.06
N TYR A 352 -1.82 15.83 -5.84
CA TYR A 352 -1.57 17.20 -6.29
C TYR A 352 -2.12 18.20 -5.27
N ASP A 353 -1.23 19.01 -4.70
CA ASP A 353 -1.62 20.11 -3.84
C ASP A 353 -1.97 21.33 -4.69
N LYS A 354 -3.28 21.59 -4.80
CA LYS A 354 -3.80 22.72 -5.58
C LYS A 354 -3.41 24.07 -5.00
N SER A 355 -3.16 24.16 -3.69
CA SER A 355 -2.86 25.42 -3.00
C SER A 355 -1.40 25.83 -3.22
N GLU A 356 -0.50 24.87 -3.20
CA GLU A 356 0.94 25.09 -3.36
C GLU A 356 1.46 24.82 -4.77
N LYS A 357 0.65 24.18 -5.64
CA LYS A 357 1.04 23.78 -7.01
C LYS A 357 2.23 22.80 -7.01
N ILE A 358 2.22 21.88 -6.06
CA ILE A 358 3.25 20.85 -5.86
C ILE A 358 2.64 19.45 -5.91
N LEU A 359 3.48 18.45 -6.12
CA LEU A 359 3.09 17.05 -6.00
C LEU A 359 3.67 16.47 -4.70
N TRP A 360 2.80 15.90 -3.88
CA TRP A 360 3.19 15.02 -2.78
C TRP A 360 3.25 13.58 -3.30
N ILE A 361 4.36 12.91 -3.02
CA ILE A 361 4.66 11.57 -3.51
C ILE A 361 5.05 10.71 -2.31
N ALA A 362 4.27 9.67 -2.02
CA ALA A 362 4.57 8.68 -1.00
C ALA A 362 5.44 7.58 -1.58
N THR A 363 6.44 7.14 -0.83
CA THR A 363 7.32 6.03 -1.21
C THR A 363 7.27 4.92 -0.17
N ASP A 364 7.50 3.68 -0.60
CA ASP A 364 7.55 2.53 0.30
C ASP A 364 8.78 2.59 1.22
N ARG A 365 9.90 3.23 0.83
CA ARG A 365 11.18 3.10 1.57
C ARG A 365 12.00 4.38 1.73
N ALA A 366 11.57 5.50 1.18
CA ALA A 366 12.33 6.74 1.18
C ALA A 366 11.55 7.93 1.77
N GLY A 367 10.44 7.68 2.46
CA GLY A 367 9.62 8.72 3.07
C GLY A 367 8.79 9.52 2.05
N LEU A 368 8.51 10.77 2.41
CA LEU A 368 7.65 11.67 1.65
C LEU A 368 8.49 12.53 0.71
N VAL A 369 8.07 12.66 -0.54
CA VAL A 369 8.72 13.53 -1.51
C VAL A 369 7.78 14.68 -1.86
N ARG A 370 8.33 15.90 -1.79
CA ARG A 370 7.67 17.13 -2.23
C ARG A 370 8.33 17.56 -3.53
N PHE A 371 7.56 17.55 -4.62
CA PHE A 371 8.05 17.96 -5.94
C PHE A 371 7.39 19.28 -6.35
N ASP A 372 8.18 20.35 -6.38
CA ASP A 372 7.79 21.59 -7.05
C ASP A 372 7.93 21.37 -8.56
N LEU A 373 6.79 21.43 -9.25
CA LEU A 373 6.67 21.17 -10.69
C LEU A 373 7.57 22.06 -11.55
N LYS A 374 8.13 23.15 -11.00
CA LYS A 374 9.12 23.98 -11.68
C LYS A 374 10.50 23.34 -11.76
N SER A 375 10.97 22.62 -10.74
CA SER A 375 12.23 21.82 -10.79
C SER A 375 12.77 21.29 -9.46
N SER A 376 12.26 21.68 -8.29
CA SER A 376 12.90 21.30 -7.01
C SER A 376 12.27 20.06 -6.37
N TRP A 377 13.11 19.16 -5.89
CA TRP A 377 12.72 17.95 -5.17
C TRP A 377 13.21 18.06 -3.73
N GLU A 378 12.31 17.81 -2.80
CA GLU A 378 12.61 17.70 -1.38
C GLU A 378 12.18 16.33 -0.88
N ASN A 379 12.87 15.81 0.11
CA ASN A 379 12.60 14.48 0.64
C ASN A 379 12.62 14.50 2.17
N TYR A 380 11.50 14.14 2.78
CA TYR A 380 11.26 14.17 4.22
C TYR A 380 11.12 12.74 4.74
N HIS A 381 12.00 12.35 5.66
CA HIS A 381 12.08 11.00 6.22
C HIS A 381 12.54 11.05 7.69
N ASN A 382 12.60 9.89 8.34
CA ASN A 382 12.85 9.75 9.77
C ASN A 382 14.25 10.13 10.27
N GLU A 383 15.16 10.54 9.38
CA GLU A 383 16.51 10.99 9.76
C GLU A 383 16.72 12.49 9.54
N ASN A 384 15.78 13.17 8.85
CA ASN A 384 15.89 14.59 8.54
C ASN A 384 14.63 15.41 8.88
N SER A 385 13.59 14.77 9.40
CA SER A 385 12.31 15.37 9.75
C SER A 385 11.66 14.64 10.94
N GLN A 386 10.50 15.11 11.38
CA GLN A 386 9.72 14.48 12.46
C GLN A 386 8.91 13.26 11.99
N MET A 387 9.05 12.84 10.73
CA MET A 387 8.44 11.62 10.21
C MET A 387 8.89 10.41 11.05
N PRO A 388 7.99 9.50 11.47
CA PRO A 388 8.37 8.37 12.29
C PRO A 388 9.04 7.26 11.46
N THR A 389 8.77 7.20 10.15
CA THR A 389 9.28 6.14 9.27
C THR A 389 9.46 6.64 7.84
N SER A 390 10.22 5.87 7.05
CA SER A 390 10.36 6.04 5.61
C SER A 390 9.34 5.22 4.80
N TYR A 391 8.47 4.44 5.46
CA TYR A 391 7.43 3.63 4.83
C TYR A 391 6.07 4.33 4.89
N ILE A 392 5.60 4.85 3.75
CA ILE A 392 4.31 5.51 3.64
C ILE A 392 3.40 4.67 2.74
N SER A 393 2.32 4.15 3.32
CA SER A 393 1.40 3.23 2.65
C SER A 393 0.40 3.96 1.74
N ASP A 394 -0.22 5.02 2.26
CA ASP A 394 -1.15 5.89 1.50
C ASP A 394 -1.19 7.29 2.14
N MET A 395 -1.82 8.25 1.44
CA MET A 395 -2.01 9.63 1.87
C MET A 395 -3.39 10.14 1.46
N ALA A 396 -3.92 11.08 2.23
CA ALA A 396 -5.15 11.79 1.90
C ALA A 396 -5.10 13.25 2.38
N PHE A 397 -5.72 14.15 1.62
CA PHE A 397 -6.04 15.47 2.12
C PHE A 397 -7.35 15.44 2.90
N ASP A 398 -7.40 16.20 3.99
CA ASP A 398 -8.67 16.56 4.62
C ASP A 398 -9.36 17.70 3.85
N ASN A 399 -10.59 18.02 4.25
CA ASN A 399 -11.39 19.05 3.59
C ASN A 399 -10.83 20.48 3.76
N ASN A 400 -9.85 20.67 4.65
CA ASN A 400 -9.14 21.94 4.86
C ASN A 400 -7.80 22.00 4.11
N GLY A 401 -7.45 20.95 3.35
CA GLY A 401 -6.18 20.85 2.63
C GLY A 401 -5.00 20.39 3.49
N ILE A 402 -5.25 19.84 4.69
CA ILE A 402 -4.21 19.26 5.53
C ILE A 402 -3.89 17.86 5.02
N LEU A 403 -2.62 17.54 4.86
CA LEU A 403 -2.17 16.23 4.40
C LEU A 403 -2.04 15.26 5.58
N TYR A 404 -2.63 14.08 5.45
CA TYR A 404 -2.48 12.97 6.38
C TYR A 404 -1.86 11.76 5.67
N LEU A 405 -1.00 11.03 6.38
CA LEU A 405 -0.24 9.90 5.87
C LEU A 405 -0.55 8.66 6.73
N ALA A 406 -0.93 7.56 6.09
CA ALA A 406 -0.85 6.23 6.68
C ALA A 406 0.60 5.74 6.57
N THR A 407 1.19 5.38 7.71
CA THR A 407 2.58 4.91 7.76
C THR A 407 2.68 3.61 8.54
N ARG A 408 3.81 2.91 8.43
CA ARG A 408 4.09 1.73 9.27
C ARG A 408 4.45 2.08 10.73
N GLN A 409 4.34 3.35 11.12
CA GLN A 409 4.55 3.82 12.49
C GLN A 409 3.47 4.82 12.94
N GLY A 410 2.25 4.63 12.46
CA GLY A 410 1.05 5.37 12.83
C GLY A 410 0.71 6.52 11.89
N LEU A 411 -0.27 7.31 12.31
CA LEU A 411 -0.82 8.41 11.53
C LEU A 411 0.09 9.63 11.61
N VAL A 412 0.40 10.22 10.46
CA VAL A 412 1.14 11.48 10.39
C VAL A 412 0.24 12.56 9.81
N LYS A 413 0.27 13.75 10.40
CA LYS A 413 -0.32 14.98 9.86
C LYS A 413 0.80 15.92 9.44
N VAL A 414 0.73 16.41 8.21
CA VAL A 414 1.62 17.44 7.66
C VAL A 414 0.77 18.67 7.39
N GLU A 415 0.95 19.69 8.23
CA GLU A 415 0.18 20.94 8.16
C GLU A 415 1.11 22.12 7.89
N ARG A 416 0.72 22.99 6.97
CA ARG A 416 1.49 24.21 6.72
C ARG A 416 1.34 25.20 7.87
N ARG A 417 2.45 25.77 8.33
CA ARG A 417 2.48 26.86 9.31
C ARG A 417 1.83 28.10 8.70
N LYS A 418 0.98 28.75 9.51
CA LYS A 418 0.32 30.01 9.14
C LYS A 418 1.27 31.19 9.20
#